data_AF-X0XCL1-F1
#
_entry.id   AF-X0XCL1-F1
#
_cell.length_a   1.000
_cell.length_b   1.000
_cell.length_c   1.000
_cell.angle_alpha   90.00
_cell.angle_beta   90.00
_cell.angle_gamma   90.00
#
_symmetry.space_group_name_H-M   'P 1'
#
loop_
_entity.id
_entity.type
_entity.pdbx_description
1 polymer ?
#
loop_
_entity_poly.entity_id
_entity_poly.type
_entity_poly.pdbx_seq_one_letter_code
_entity_poly.pdbx_strand_id
1 'polypeptide(L)'
;MEQTDVFLSGQEGYPTHRIPSLQVTREGTVLAFAEGRAGRGDHNQNDILVKRSADGGRTWGPWGLVASDGRNSLNDASTIVVRETGRILVLYTRFPEGFHTNEVVPGYDGDRISR
;
A
#
# COMPACT_ATOMS: atom_id res chain seq x y z
N MET A 1 17.66 20.14 -4.85
CA MET A 1 16.81 18.93 -4.80
C MET A 1 15.70 19.26 -3.81
N GLU A 2 14.44 19.11 -4.19
CA GLU A 2 13.27 19.38 -3.34
C GLU A 2 12.75 18.05 -2.78
N GLN A 3 12.33 18.04 -1.51
CA GLN A 3 11.80 16.86 -0.83
C GLN A 3 10.52 17.25 -0.07
N THR A 4 9.52 16.38 -0.15
CA THR A 4 8.24 16.53 0.55
C THR A 4 7.87 15.19 1.17
N ASP A 5 7.50 15.20 2.45
CA ASP A 5 6.99 14.00 3.11
C ASP A 5 5.54 13.75 2.68
N VAL A 6 5.27 12.54 2.15
CA VAL A 6 3.93 12.17 1.64
C VAL A 6 3.10 11.49 2.73
N PHE A 7 3.69 10.51 3.41
CA PHE A 7 3.09 9.78 4.52
C PHE A 7 3.99 9.92 5.75
N LEU A 8 3.42 10.42 6.85
CA LEU A 8 4.14 10.65 8.09
C LEU A 8 3.70 9.61 9.13
N SER A 9 4.64 9.12 9.93
CA SER A 9 4.32 8.17 11.01
C SER A 9 3.41 8.83 12.05
N GLY A 10 2.38 8.12 12.51
CA GLY A 10 1.39 8.64 13.46
C GLY A 10 0.28 9.49 12.83
N GLN A 11 0.21 9.55 11.50
CA GLN A 11 -0.88 10.19 10.77
C GLN A 11 -1.78 9.15 10.09
N GLU A 12 -2.90 9.60 9.52
CA GLU A 12 -3.87 8.73 8.81
C GLU A 12 -4.44 7.55 9.63
N GLY A 13 -4.26 7.57 10.95
CA GLY A 13 -4.65 6.48 11.84
C GLY A 13 -3.60 5.37 12.01
N TYR A 14 -2.43 5.48 11.38
CA TYR A 14 -1.39 4.45 11.43
C TYR A 14 -0.10 4.94 12.12
N PRO A 15 0.48 4.15 13.04
CA PRO A 15 1.77 4.48 13.66
C PRO A 15 2.94 4.50 12.67
N THR A 16 2.89 3.77 11.56
CA THR A 16 3.96 3.77 10.57
C THR A 16 3.43 3.52 9.15
N HIS A 17 4.16 4.09 8.18
CA HIS A 17 3.93 3.92 6.76
C HIS A 17 5.17 3.34 6.09
N ARG A 18 5.01 2.30 5.28
CA ARG A 18 6.12 1.52 4.71
C ARG A 18 5.82 1.08 3.29
N ILE A 19 6.87 0.59 2.62
CA ILE A 19 6.85 0.01 1.28
C ILE A 19 6.17 0.92 0.24
N PRO A 20 6.83 2.03 -0.14
CA PRO A 20 6.24 3.00 -1.05
C PRO A 20 6.18 2.47 -2.50
N SER A 21 5.13 2.83 -3.21
CA SER A 21 5.02 2.67 -4.67
C SER A 21 4.52 3.97 -5.31
N LEU A 22 5.00 4.31 -6.50
CA LEU A 22 4.67 5.58 -7.17
C LEU A 22 4.26 5.33 -8.62
N GLN A 23 3.20 6.01 -9.06
CA GLN A 23 2.78 6.01 -10.46
C GLN A 23 2.33 7.39 -10.91
N VAL A 24 2.39 7.63 -12.22
CA VAL A 24 1.84 8.83 -12.84
C VAL A 24 0.70 8.43 -13.76
N THR A 25 -0.46 9.05 -13.58
CA THR A 25 -1.62 8.82 -14.45
C THR A 25 -1.38 9.45 -15.83
N ARG A 26 -2.22 9.10 -16.82
CA ARG A 26 -2.17 9.75 -18.15
C ARG A 26 -2.40 11.25 -18.12
N GLU A 27 -3.08 11.73 -17.08
CA GLU A 27 -3.37 13.15 -16.86
C GLU A 27 -2.24 13.87 -16.09
N GLY A 28 -1.13 13.18 -15.79
CA GLY A 28 0.01 13.76 -15.07
C GLY A 28 -0.18 13.82 -13.55
N THR A 29 -1.27 13.28 -13.01
CA THR A 29 -1.44 13.16 -11.55
C THR A 29 -0.47 12.12 -11.01
N VAL A 30 0.29 12.48 -9.97
CA VAL A 30 1.16 11.54 -9.27
C VAL A 30 0.34 10.84 -8.18
N LEU A 31 0.42 9.51 -8.13
CA LEU A 31 -0.15 8.67 -7.09
C LEU A 31 0.98 8.05 -6.28
N ALA A 32 0.96 8.25 -4.97
CA ALA A 32 1.84 7.58 -4.02
C ALA A 32 1.02 6.58 -3.21
N PHE A 33 1.49 5.34 -3.17
CA PHE A 33 0.93 4.25 -2.38
C PHE A 33 1.87 3.90 -1.24
N ALA A 34 1.31 3.45 -0.13
CA ALA A 34 2.07 2.94 1.01
C ALA A 34 1.21 1.94 1.80
N GLU A 35 1.87 1.09 2.56
CA GLU A 35 1.23 0.34 3.64
C GLU A 35 0.97 1.29 4.81
N GLY A 36 -0.27 1.40 5.27
CA GLY A 36 -0.59 1.88 6.60
C GLY A 36 -0.57 0.70 7.56
N ARG A 37 0.40 0.65 8.48
CA ARG A 37 0.55 -0.50 9.39
C ARG A 37 -0.04 -0.19 10.76
N ALA A 38 -0.89 -1.05 11.30
CA ALA A 38 -1.45 -0.87 12.64
C ALA A 38 -0.39 -1.03 13.75
N GLY A 39 0.75 -1.64 13.42
CA GLY A 39 1.91 -1.81 14.31
C GLY A 39 3.24 -1.59 13.59
N ARG A 40 4.36 -1.71 14.32
CA ARG A 40 5.69 -1.43 13.76
C ARG A 40 6.32 -2.59 12.97
N GLY A 41 5.82 -3.81 13.11
CA GLY A 41 6.34 -4.98 12.40
C GLY A 41 5.75 -5.12 10.99
N ASP A 42 6.25 -6.08 10.22
CA ASP A 42 5.88 -6.23 8.80
C ASP A 42 4.45 -6.72 8.57
N HIS A 43 3.94 -7.70 9.34
CA HIS A 43 2.59 -8.25 9.16
C HIS A 43 1.66 -7.80 10.30
N ASN A 44 1.25 -6.53 10.32
CA ASN A 44 0.45 -5.96 11.42
C ASN A 44 -0.81 -5.25 10.91
N GLN A 45 -1.75 -6.04 10.38
CA GLN A 45 -3.06 -5.55 9.91
C GLN A 45 -2.88 -4.38 8.94
N ASN A 46 -1.95 -4.55 8.00
CA ASN A 46 -1.56 -3.48 7.10
C ASN A 46 -2.66 -3.27 6.06
N ASP A 47 -2.98 -2.01 5.82
CA ASP A 47 -3.87 -1.57 4.76
C ASP A 47 -3.07 -0.90 3.64
N ILE A 48 -3.62 -0.88 2.41
CA ILE A 48 -2.99 -0.17 1.30
C ILE A 48 -3.63 1.21 1.15
N LEU A 49 -2.80 2.24 1.25
CA LEU A 49 -3.21 3.64 1.17
C LEU A 49 -2.76 4.27 -0.14
N VAL A 50 -3.40 5.39 -0.52
CA VAL A 50 -2.97 6.24 -1.63
C VAL A 50 -3.10 7.71 -1.28
N LYS A 51 -2.14 8.54 -1.70
CA LYS A 51 -2.24 10.00 -1.78
C LYS A 51 -2.03 10.44 -3.22
N ARG A 52 -2.61 11.59 -3.59
CA ARG A 52 -2.57 12.12 -4.96
C ARG A 52 -1.98 13.52 -4.98
N SER A 53 -1.22 13.81 -6.02
CA SER A 53 -0.71 15.14 -6.31
C SER A 53 -1.04 15.53 -7.75
N ALA A 54 -1.69 16.68 -7.91
CA ALA A 54 -2.06 17.25 -9.22
C ALA A 54 -1.00 18.24 -9.75
N ASP A 55 0.05 18.52 -8.97
CA ASP A 55 1.05 19.54 -9.27
C ASP A 55 2.47 18.95 -9.37
N GLY A 56 2.57 17.67 -9.75
CA GLY A 56 3.85 17.00 -9.98
C GLY A 56 4.60 16.60 -8.71
N GLY A 57 3.89 16.43 -7.60
CA GLY A 57 4.44 15.94 -6.32
C GLY A 57 4.77 17.03 -5.30
N ARG A 58 4.43 18.30 -5.57
CA ARG A 58 4.74 19.43 -4.67
C ARG A 58 3.78 19.51 -3.49
N THR A 59 2.49 19.32 -3.77
CA THR A 59 1.46 19.21 -2.74
C THR A 59 0.69 17.90 -2.88
N TRP A 60 0.22 17.39 -1.74
CA TRP A 60 -0.48 16.12 -1.65
C TRP A 60 -1.85 16.32 -1.02
N GLY A 61 -2.87 15.79 -1.68
CA GLY A 61 -4.24 15.79 -1.17
C GLY A 61 -4.44 14.82 0.01
N PRO A 62 -5.68 14.71 0.50
CA PRO A 62 -6.01 13.73 1.53
C PRO A 62 -5.69 12.30 1.05
N TRP A 63 -5.40 11.43 2.01
CA TRP A 63 -5.23 10.01 1.75
C TRP A 63 -6.57 9.35 1.40
N GLY A 64 -6.48 8.17 0.77
CA GLY A 64 -7.60 7.26 0.57
C GLY A 64 -7.18 5.82 0.81
N LEU A 65 -8.15 5.00 1.20
CA LEU A 65 -7.99 3.55 1.35
C LEU A 65 -8.14 2.87 -0.02
N VAL A 66 -7.12 2.13 -0.44
CA VAL A 66 -7.15 1.29 -1.65
C VAL A 66 -7.67 -0.10 -1.33
N ALA A 67 -7.16 -0.70 -0.25
CA ALA A 67 -7.56 -2.03 0.18
C ALA A 67 -7.37 -2.19 1.69
N SER A 68 -8.27 -2.95 2.31
CA SER A 68 -8.20 -3.43 3.69
C SER A 68 -8.75 -4.84 3.77
N ASP A 69 -8.23 -5.65 4.68
CA ASP A 69 -8.68 -7.02 4.95
C ASP A 69 -8.80 -7.30 6.45
N GLY A 70 -9.32 -6.33 7.20
CA GLY A 70 -9.59 -6.45 8.63
C GLY A 70 -8.31 -6.73 9.43
N ARG A 71 -8.24 -7.90 10.08
CA ARG A 71 -7.07 -8.30 10.89
C ARG A 71 -5.97 -9.01 10.10
N ASN A 72 -6.20 -9.26 8.81
CA ASN A 72 -5.17 -9.75 7.91
C ASN A 72 -4.26 -8.61 7.47
N SER A 73 -3.06 -8.93 7.02
CA SER A 73 -2.07 -7.92 6.63
C SER A 73 -1.89 -7.91 5.11
N LEU A 74 -2.02 -6.73 4.50
CA LEU A 74 -1.73 -6.50 3.09
C LEU A 74 -0.34 -5.87 2.93
N ASN A 75 0.51 -6.50 2.15
CA ASN A 75 1.95 -6.26 2.15
C ASN A 75 2.52 -6.10 0.75
N ASP A 76 3.63 -5.39 0.67
CA ASP A 76 4.50 -5.24 -0.47
C ASP A 76 3.78 -4.78 -1.74
N ALA A 77 2.99 -3.71 -1.60
CA ALA A 77 2.26 -3.13 -2.72
C ALA A 77 3.19 -2.74 -3.88
N SER A 78 2.99 -3.38 -5.03
CA SER A 78 3.64 -3.10 -6.29
C SER A 78 2.62 -2.64 -7.31
N THR A 79 2.93 -1.57 -8.02
CA THR A 79 1.99 -0.95 -8.96
C THR A 79 2.47 -1.04 -10.39
N ILE A 80 1.53 -1.24 -11.31
CA ILE A 80 1.79 -1.37 -12.75
C ILE A 80 0.78 -0.52 -13.52
N VAL A 81 1.27 0.31 -14.45
CA VAL A 81 0.41 1.02 -15.39
C VAL A 81 0.21 0.18 -16.65
N VAL A 82 -1.03 -0.15 -16.96
CA VAL A 82 -1.44 -0.73 -18.25
C VAL A 82 -1.45 0.39 -19.28
N ARG A 83 -0.41 0.46 -20.12
CA ARG A 83 -0.14 1.63 -20.99
C ARG A 83 -1.27 1.94 -21.96
N GLU A 84 -2.00 0.94 -22.45
CA GLU A 84 -3.05 1.04 -23.46
C GLU A 84 -4.34 1.65 -22.90
N THR A 85 -4.60 1.46 -21.60
CA THR A 85 -5.83 1.95 -20.94
C THR A 85 -5.57 3.04 -19.91
N GLY A 86 -4.33 3.16 -19.41
CA GLY A 86 -3.99 4.01 -18.26
C GLY A 86 -4.44 3.44 -16.92
N ARG A 87 -4.98 2.21 -16.90
CA ARG A 87 -5.35 1.54 -15.64
C ARG A 87 -4.11 1.28 -14.81
N ILE A 88 -4.20 1.54 -13.51
CA ILE A 88 -3.17 1.20 -12.54
C ILE A 88 -3.62 -0.05 -11.81
N LEU A 89 -2.84 -1.11 -11.92
CA LEU A 89 -2.99 -2.33 -11.13
C LEU A 89 -2.16 -2.16 -9.86
N VAL A 90 -2.76 -2.48 -8.72
CA VAL A 90 -2.10 -2.52 -7.42
C VAL A 90 -2.08 -3.98 -6.99
N LEU A 91 -0.90 -4.58 -7.02
CA LEU A 91 -0.66 -5.95 -6.59
C LEU A 91 -0.07 -5.90 -5.19
N TYR A 92 -0.51 -6.77 -4.30
CA TYR A 92 -0.01 -6.90 -2.95
C TYR A 92 -0.15 -8.35 -2.51
N THR A 93 0.59 -8.71 -1.46
CA THR A 93 0.49 -10.03 -0.81
C THR A 93 -0.37 -9.90 0.43
N ARG A 94 -1.28 -10.82 0.65
CA ARG A 94 -2.12 -10.91 1.84
C ARG A 94 -1.59 -12.01 2.75
N PHE A 95 -1.44 -11.69 4.03
CA PHE A 95 -1.09 -12.62 5.10
C PHE A 95 -2.25 -12.76 6.08
N PRO A 96 -2.62 -14.00 6.48
CA PRO A 96 -3.62 -14.19 7.52
C PRO A 96 -3.15 -13.60 8.84
N GLU A 97 -4.10 -13.17 9.66
CA GLU A 97 -3.84 -12.65 11.01
C GLU A 97 -2.87 -13.55 11.79
N GLY A 98 -1.80 -12.96 12.32
CA GLY A 98 -0.85 -13.64 13.19
C GLY A 98 0.16 -14.55 12.49
N PHE A 99 0.21 -14.57 11.15
CA PHE A 99 1.18 -15.36 10.39
C PHE A 99 2.16 -14.49 9.60
N HIS A 100 3.42 -14.87 9.66
CA HIS A 100 4.52 -14.30 8.88
C HIS A 100 4.93 -15.23 7.72
N THR A 101 5.84 -14.75 6.88
CA THR A 101 6.36 -15.45 5.70
C THR A 101 6.84 -16.89 5.97
N ASN A 102 7.42 -17.16 7.14
CA ASN A 102 7.90 -18.48 7.53
C ASN A 102 6.85 -19.37 8.20
N GLU A 103 5.62 -18.90 8.37
CA GLU A 103 4.55 -19.59 9.10
C GLU A 103 3.34 -19.92 8.22
N VAL A 104 3.23 -19.28 7.06
CA VAL A 104 2.27 -19.65 6.01
C VAL A 104 2.71 -20.93 5.31
N VAL A 105 1.74 -21.66 4.77
CA VAL A 105 1.97 -22.95 4.08
C VAL A 105 1.63 -22.85 2.59
N PRO A 106 2.16 -23.73 1.73
CA PRO A 106 1.76 -23.79 0.33
C PRO A 106 0.29 -24.20 0.17
N GLY A 107 -0.39 -23.62 -0.82
CA GLY A 107 -1.77 -23.97 -1.15
C GLY A 107 -2.52 -22.83 -1.83
N TYR A 108 -3.75 -23.11 -2.26
CA TYR A 108 -4.64 -22.11 -2.86
C TYR A 108 -5.76 -21.66 -1.92
N ASP A 109 -6.08 -22.47 -0.91
CA ASP A 109 -7.12 -22.18 0.08
C ASP A 109 -6.75 -22.74 1.45
N GLY A 110 -7.35 -22.16 2.50
CA GLY A 110 -7.09 -22.45 3.91
C GLY A 110 -6.58 -21.26 4.72
N ASP A 111 -6.65 -21.40 6.04
CA ASP A 111 -6.46 -20.29 6.99
C ASP A 111 -5.01 -19.82 7.13
N ARG A 112 -4.05 -20.65 6.68
CA ARG A 112 -2.60 -20.38 6.77
C ARG A 112 -1.96 -20.11 5.41
N ILE A 113 -2.76 -19.76 4.41
CA ILE A 113 -2.27 -19.47 3.05
C ILE A 113 -2.08 -17.95 2.88
N SER A 114 -0.90 -17.57 2.38
CA SER A 114 -0.65 -16.24 1.84
C SER A 114 -1.17 -16.15 0.41
N ARG A 115 -1.79 -15.02 0.04
CA ARG A 115 -2.48 -14.84 -1.26
C ARG A 115 -2.04 -13.59 -1.98
#